data_AF-A0A847NTQ5-F1
#
_entry.id   AF-A0A847NTQ5-F1
#
_cell.length_a   1.000
_cell.length_b   1.000
_cell.length_c   1.000
_cell.angle_alpha   90.00
_cell.angle_beta   90.00
_cell.angle_gamma   90.00
#
_symmetry.space_group_name_H-M   'P 1'
#
loop_
_entity.id
_entity.type
_entity.pdbx_description
1 polymer ?
#
loop_
_entity_poly.entity_id
_entity_poly.type
_entity_poly.pdbx_seq_one_letter_code
_entity_poly.pdbx_strand_id
1 'polypeptide(L)'
;MGKILEKYNLLKSNNSNKRYMFQSGLFYIFVDEDAKYISSVLNFKITSFGNTVKCGFPIKAYPKYKDVLEQENVVLVSQEMLLGKIDSIISFVNKIDINNLTPIEAMQIIAKLKDIIKNEQ
;
A
#
# COMPACT_ATOMS: atom_id res chain seq x y z
N MET A 1 -0.10 -1.17 15.49
CA MET A 1 0.50 -2.36 14.84
C MET A 1 -0.46 -3.04 13.86
N GLY A 2 -1.70 -3.38 14.26
CA GLY A 2 -2.70 -4.01 13.38
C GLY A 2 -2.89 -3.31 12.03
N LYS A 3 -3.06 -1.98 12.02
CA LYS A 3 -3.28 -1.19 10.80
C LYS A 3 -2.22 -1.38 9.70
N ILE A 4 -0.93 -1.56 10.04
CA ILE A 4 0.12 -1.78 9.03
C ILE A 4 0.02 -3.18 8.46
N LEU A 5 -0.19 -4.20 9.31
CA LEU A 5 -0.31 -5.59 8.88
C LEU A 5 -1.60 -5.82 8.07
N GLU A 6 -2.72 -5.26 8.49
CA GLU A 6 -3.99 -5.29 7.75
C GLU A 6 -3.81 -4.68 6.35
N LYS A 7 -3.17 -3.51 6.28
CA LYS A 7 -2.89 -2.82 5.02
C LYS A 7 -1.94 -3.62 4.13
N TYR A 8 -0.91 -4.22 4.72
CA TYR A 8 -0.01 -5.13 4.02
C TYR A 8 -0.77 -6.32 3.41
N ASN A 9 -1.62 -6.98 4.18
CA ASN A 9 -2.41 -8.12 3.70
C ASN A 9 -3.34 -7.72 2.53
N LEU A 10 -3.97 -6.55 2.62
CA LEU A 10 -4.78 -6.01 1.53
C LEU A 10 -3.94 -5.79 0.26
N LEU A 11 -2.78 -5.15 0.39
CA LEU A 11 -1.88 -4.91 -0.73
C LEU A 11 -1.39 -6.22 -1.37
N LYS A 12 -0.97 -7.20 -0.56
CA LYS A 12 -0.54 -8.52 -1.07
C LYS A 12 -1.69 -9.31 -1.71
N SER A 13 -2.93 -9.12 -1.28
CA SER A 13 -4.10 -9.75 -1.94
C SER A 13 -4.37 -9.17 -3.33
N ASN A 14 -4.00 -7.91 -3.57
CA ASN A 14 -4.13 -7.26 -4.87
C ASN A 14 -2.94 -7.59 -5.78
N ASN A 15 -1.72 -7.52 -5.24
CA ASN A 15 -0.51 -7.84 -5.97
C ASN A 15 0.55 -8.45 -5.05
N SER A 16 0.71 -9.76 -5.15
CA SER A 16 1.67 -10.52 -4.34
C SER A 16 3.11 -10.42 -4.83
N ASN A 17 3.34 -9.94 -6.06
CA ASN A 17 4.67 -9.84 -6.68
C ASN A 17 5.46 -8.60 -6.21
N LYS A 18 4.76 -7.56 -5.76
CA LYS A 18 5.38 -6.35 -5.19
C LYS A 18 5.81 -6.58 -3.75
N ARG A 19 6.80 -5.79 -3.33
CA ARG A 19 7.23 -5.68 -1.93
C ARG A 19 6.84 -4.33 -1.36
N TYR A 20 6.25 -4.29 -0.17
CA TYR A 20 5.65 -3.08 0.37
C TYR A 20 6.44 -2.56 1.57
N MET A 21 6.95 -1.33 1.42
CA MET A 21 7.68 -0.62 2.46
C MET A 21 6.77 0.44 3.08
N PHE A 22 6.70 0.49 4.41
CA PHE A 22 5.86 1.41 5.16
C PHE A 22 6.70 2.39 5.96
N GLN A 23 6.30 3.65 5.99
CA GLN A 23 6.85 4.58 6.97
C GLN A 23 6.18 4.36 8.34
N SER A 24 6.98 4.10 9.37
CA SER A 24 6.56 3.93 10.75
C SER A 24 7.41 4.81 11.67
N GLY A 25 6.95 6.03 11.94
CA GLY A 25 7.74 7.03 12.65
C GLY A 25 8.97 7.44 11.85
N LEU A 26 10.15 7.30 12.45
CA LEU A 26 11.45 7.66 11.84
C LEU A 26 12.09 6.52 11.02
N PHE A 27 11.35 5.44 10.77
CA PHE A 27 11.84 4.25 10.09
C PHE A 27 10.99 3.92 8.87
N TYR A 28 11.63 3.38 7.84
CA TYR A 28 10.97 2.53 6.87
C TYR A 28 11.01 1.09 7.35
N ILE A 29 9.88 0.39 7.28
CA ILE A 29 9.74 -0.99 7.71
C ILE A 29 9.06 -1.85 6.64
N PHE A 30 9.44 -3.12 6.64
CA PHE A 30 8.74 -4.21 5.97
C PHE A 30 8.11 -5.09 7.04
N VAL A 31 7.04 -5.79 6.72
CA VAL A 31 6.38 -6.73 7.63
C VAL A 31 6.22 -8.09 6.97
N ASP A 32 6.11 -9.12 7.80
CA ASP A 32 5.81 -10.49 7.39
C ASP A 32 6.78 -11.06 6.33
N GLU A 33 6.30 -11.71 5.27
CA GLU A 33 7.14 -12.30 4.21
C GLU A 33 8.08 -11.29 3.54
N ASP A 34 7.62 -10.06 3.29
CA ASP A 34 8.48 -9.03 2.72
C ASP A 34 9.61 -8.66 3.69
N ALA A 35 9.37 -8.71 5.01
CA ALA A 35 10.43 -8.49 6.00
C ALA A 35 11.47 -9.62 6.00
N LYS A 36 11.03 -10.88 5.86
CA LYS A 36 11.96 -12.03 5.79
C LYS A 36 12.83 -11.95 4.54
N TYR A 37 12.22 -11.61 3.40
CA TYR A 37 12.93 -11.48 2.14
C TYR A 37 13.92 -10.30 2.15
N ILE A 38 13.48 -9.10 2.52
CA ILE A 38 14.37 -7.93 2.53
C ILE A 38 15.48 -8.09 3.57
N SER A 39 15.19 -8.76 4.68
CA SER A 39 16.22 -9.13 5.66
C SER A 39 17.32 -10.00 5.04
N SER A 40 16.99 -10.99 4.20
CA SER A 40 18.02 -11.83 3.56
C SER A 40 18.82 -11.08 2.49
N VAL A 41 18.20 -10.16 1.76
CA VAL A 41 18.88 -9.35 0.73
C VAL A 41 19.82 -8.31 1.34
N LEU A 42 19.37 -7.60 2.38
CA LEU A 42 20.08 -6.45 2.96
C LEU A 42 20.73 -6.74 4.32
N ASN A 43 20.65 -7.98 4.80
CA ASN A 43 21.09 -8.40 6.14
C ASN A 43 20.51 -7.55 7.26
N PHE A 44 19.25 -7.11 7.12
CA PHE A 44 18.57 -6.37 8.18
C PHE A 44 18.15 -7.30 9.31
N LYS A 45 18.28 -6.82 10.55
CA LYS A 45 17.80 -7.55 11.72
C LYS A 45 16.27 -7.68 11.68
N ILE A 46 15.78 -8.91 11.75
CA ILE A 46 14.37 -9.20 11.99
C ILE A 46 14.05 -9.01 13.48
N THR A 47 12.91 -8.38 13.75
CA THR A 47 12.38 -8.14 15.09
C THR A 47 10.89 -8.47 15.13
N SER A 48 10.35 -8.80 16.31
CA SER A 48 8.91 -9.02 16.46
C SER A 48 8.12 -7.73 16.22
N PHE A 49 6.91 -7.89 15.68
CA PHE A 49 5.97 -6.80 15.42
C PHE A 49 4.53 -7.27 15.64
N GLY A 50 4.07 -7.24 16.89
CA GLY A 50 2.78 -7.82 17.25
C GLY A 50 2.75 -9.32 16.91
N ASN A 51 1.80 -9.72 16.07
CA ASN A 51 1.62 -11.13 15.64
C ASN A 51 2.43 -11.50 14.38
N THR A 52 3.32 -10.62 13.93
CA THR A 52 4.20 -10.87 12.77
C THR A 52 5.63 -10.43 13.09
N VAL A 53 6.49 -10.42 12.08
CA VAL A 53 7.86 -9.91 12.14
C VAL A 53 8.01 -8.65 11.30
N LYS A 54 9.07 -7.89 11.57
CA LYS A 54 9.49 -6.74 10.77
C LYS A 54 11.00 -6.65 10.64
N CYS A 55 11.45 -6.00 9.59
CA CYS A 55 12.79 -5.45 9.45
C CYS A 55 12.68 -4.02 8.89
N GLY A 56 13.78 -3.27 8.88
CA GLY A 56 13.74 -1.90 8.38
C GLY A 56 15.00 -1.11 8.68
N PHE A 57 14.96 0.18 8.34
CA PHE A 57 16.08 1.10 8.49
C PHE A 57 15.59 2.54 8.73
N PRO A 58 16.41 3.42 9.32
CA PRO A 58 16.04 4.82 9.52
C PRO A 58 15.81 5.54 8.19
N ILE A 59 14.83 6.45 8.11
CA ILE A 59 14.51 7.19 6.85
C ILE A 59 15.74 7.86 6.24
N LYS A 60 16.63 8.41 7.07
CA LYS A 60 17.87 9.07 6.63
C LYS A 60 18.81 8.15 5.86
N ALA A 61 18.69 6.83 6.03
CA ALA A 61 19.49 5.84 5.31
C ALA A 61 18.85 5.41 3.98
N TYR A 62 17.70 5.97 3.58
CA TYR A 62 17.05 5.65 2.31
C TYR A 62 17.95 5.81 1.08
N PRO A 63 18.74 6.90 0.92
CA PRO A 63 19.63 7.03 -0.23
C PRO A 63 20.63 5.88 -0.37
N LYS A 64 21.03 5.24 0.73
CA LYS A 64 21.95 4.10 0.73
C LYS A 64 21.33 2.84 0.11
N TYR A 65 20.03 2.65 0.25
CA TYR A 65 19.34 1.42 -0.16
C TYR A 65 18.51 1.58 -1.43
N LYS A 66 18.39 2.81 -1.96
CA LYS A 66 17.49 3.15 -3.06
C LYS A 66 17.62 2.19 -4.26
N ASP A 67 18.83 1.98 -4.77
CA ASP A 67 19.05 1.17 -5.97
C ASP A 67 18.64 -0.30 -5.77
N VAL A 68 18.96 -0.88 -4.61
CA VAL A 68 18.57 -2.26 -4.28
C VAL A 68 17.06 -2.36 -4.11
N LEU A 69 16.42 -1.37 -3.47
CA LEU A 69 14.98 -1.35 -3.30
C LEU A 69 14.25 -1.27 -4.65
N GLU A 70 14.77 -0.50 -5.61
CA GLU A 70 14.24 -0.44 -6.97
C GLU A 70 14.37 -1.78 -7.71
N GLN A 71 15.54 -2.44 -7.62
CA GLN A 71 15.77 -3.77 -8.20
C GLN A 71 14.85 -4.85 -7.60
N GLU A 72 14.52 -4.73 -6.32
CA GLU A 72 13.64 -5.66 -5.62
C GLU A 72 12.15 -5.34 -5.75
N ASN A 73 11.75 -4.45 -6.67
CA ASN A 73 10.38 -4.03 -6.91
C ASN A 73 9.67 -3.56 -5.62
N VAL A 74 10.39 -2.80 -4.78
CA VAL A 74 9.84 -2.25 -3.54
C VAL A 74 9.03 -1.00 -3.83
N VAL A 75 7.78 -1.00 -3.36
CA VAL A 75 6.88 0.15 -3.41
C VAL A 75 6.81 0.79 -2.02
N LEU A 76 7.12 2.09 -1.97
CA LEU A 76 6.88 2.90 -0.78
C LEU A 76 5.38 3.19 -0.65
N VAL A 77 4.78 2.68 0.41
CA VAL A 77 3.39 2.92 0.76
C VAL A 77 3.29 4.25 1.51
N SER A 78 3.11 5.35 0.78
CA SER A 78 2.82 6.67 1.37
C SER A 78 1.33 6.83 1.70
N GLN A 79 1.01 7.76 2.62
CA GLN A 79 -0.37 8.18 2.85
C GLN A 79 -0.93 9.01 1.68
N GLU A 80 -0.06 9.71 0.94
CA GLU A 80 -0.44 10.57 -0.18
C GLU A 80 -1.05 9.81 -1.36
N MET A 81 -0.54 8.61 -1.68
CA MET A 81 -1.11 7.78 -2.74
C MET A 81 -2.55 7.32 -2.43
N LEU A 82 -2.86 7.14 -1.13
CA LEU A 82 -4.22 6.84 -0.68
C LEU A 82 -5.12 8.07 -0.67
N LEU A 83 -4.60 9.22 -0.23
CA LEU A 83 -5.34 10.48 -0.24
C LEU A 83 -5.77 10.83 -1.67
N GLY A 84 -4.89 10.74 -2.66
CA GLY A 84 -5.26 11.00 -4.06
C GLY A 84 -6.34 10.07 -4.62
N LYS A 85 -6.35 8.78 -4.21
CA LYS A 85 -7.43 7.85 -4.56
C LYS A 85 -8.75 8.20 -3.86
N ILE A 86 -8.69 8.55 -2.59
CA ILE A 86 -9.86 8.96 -1.80
C ILE A 86 -10.46 10.24 -2.39
N ASP A 87 -9.64 11.24 -2.73
CA ASP A 87 -10.08 12.49 -3.36
C ASP A 87 -10.76 12.23 -4.70
N SER A 88 -10.20 11.31 -5.51
CA SER A 88 -10.80 10.89 -6.77
C SER A 88 -12.18 10.25 -6.56
N ILE A 89 -12.32 9.36 -5.58
CA ILE A 89 -13.60 8.73 -5.24
C ILE A 89 -14.61 9.77 -4.71
N ILE A 90 -14.20 10.65 -3.79
CA ILE A 90 -15.06 11.72 -3.25
C ILE A 90 -15.54 12.63 -4.38
N SER A 91 -14.64 13.04 -5.27
CA SER A 91 -15.00 13.89 -6.42
C SER A 91 -15.99 13.22 -7.37
N PHE A 92 -15.89 11.90 -7.54
CA PHE A 92 -16.80 11.12 -8.37
C PHE A 92 -18.15 10.96 -7.69
N VAL A 93 -18.19 10.57 -6.41
CA VAL A 93 -19.43 10.39 -5.64
C VAL A 93 -20.21 11.70 -5.53
N ASN A 94 -19.55 12.83 -5.32
CA ASN A 94 -20.20 14.14 -5.23
C ASN A 94 -20.87 14.60 -6.53
N LYS A 95 -20.51 14.02 -7.69
CA LYS A 95 -21.14 14.34 -8.98
C LYS A 95 -22.39 13.51 -9.26
N ILE A 96 -22.72 12.54 -8.41
CA ILE A 96 -23.84 11.64 -8.60
C ILE A 96 -25.13 12.29 -8.09
N ASP A 97 -26.10 12.45 -8.98
CA ASP A 97 -27.47 12.82 -8.60
C ASP A 97 -28.29 11.56 -8.30
N ILE A 98 -28.42 11.23 -7.02
CA ILE A 98 -29.10 10.03 -6.54
C ILE A 98 -30.60 10.05 -6.87
N ASN A 99 -31.22 11.23 -6.97
CA ASN A 99 -32.68 11.35 -7.13
C ASN A 99 -33.14 11.03 -8.56
N ASN A 100 -32.24 11.13 -9.53
CA ASN A 100 -32.53 10.95 -10.95
C ASN A 100 -31.84 9.72 -11.55
N LEU A 101 -31.39 8.79 -10.71
CA LEU A 101 -30.54 7.69 -11.11
C LEU A 101 -31.33 6.43 -11.47
N THR A 102 -31.08 5.84 -12.64
CA THR A 102 -31.68 4.56 -13.01
C THR A 102 -30.91 3.37 -12.41
N PRO A 103 -31.54 2.20 -12.23
CA PRO A 103 -30.85 1.01 -11.74
C PRO A 103 -29.63 0.59 -12.57
N ILE A 104 -29.66 0.80 -13.89
CA ILE A 104 -28.55 0.47 -14.79
C ILE A 104 -27.38 1.43 -14.56
N GLU A 105 -27.65 2.72 -14.44
CA GLU A 105 -26.62 3.73 -14.14
C GLU A 105 -25.98 3.48 -12.77
N ALA A 106 -26.77 3.04 -11.78
CA ALA A 106 -26.25 2.66 -10.46
C ALA A 106 -25.22 1.53 -10.58
N MET A 107 -25.54 0.50 -11.36
CA MET A 107 -24.64 -0.63 -11.61
C MET A 107 -23.37 -0.19 -12.35
N GLN A 108 -23.48 0.71 -13.32
CA GLN A 108 -22.32 1.26 -14.05
C GLN A 108 -21.41 2.12 -13.14
N ILE A 109 -22.00 2.89 -12.23
CA ILE A 109 -21.27 3.67 -11.21
C ILE A 109 -20.48 2.73 -10.30
N ILE A 110 -21.10 1.64 -9.83
CA ILE A 110 -20.43 0.64 -8.99
C ILE A 110 -19.28 -0.03 -9.76
N ALA A 111 -19.47 -0.34 -11.04
CA ALA A 111 -18.41 -0.88 -11.89
C ALA A 111 -17.22 0.09 -12.01
N LYS A 112 -17.48 1.36 -12.32
CA LYS A 112 -16.45 2.42 -12.41
C LYS A 112 -15.71 2.63 -11.09
N LEU A 113 -16.40 2.60 -9.95
CA LEU A 113 -15.77 2.69 -8.63
C LEU A 113 -14.80 1.53 -8.39
N LYS A 114 -15.17 0.31 -8.78
CA LYS A 114 -14.26 -0.86 -8.69
C LYS A 114 -13.01 -0.66 -9.55
N ASP A 115 -13.14 -0.08 -10.74
CA ASP A 115 -12.01 0.17 -11.62
C ASP A 115 -11.06 1.25 -11.06
N ILE A 116 -11.61 2.34 -10.51
CA ILE A 116 -10.82 3.40 -9.83
C ILE A 116 -10.01 2.81 -8.66
N ILE A 117 -10.60 1.88 -7.90
CA ILE A 117 -9.91 1.23 -6.79
C ILE A 117 -8.80 0.28 -7.29
N LYS A 118 -9.06 -0.47 -8.37
CA LYS A 118 -8.15 -1.50 -8.92
C LYS A 118 -6.96 -0.94 -9.71
N ASN A 119 -7.07 0.23 -10.33
CA ASN A 119 -5.97 0.79 -11.11
C ASN A 119 -4.80 1.17 -10.19
N GLU A 120 -3.79 0.29 -10.15
CA GLU A 120 -2.43 0.57 -9.71
C GLU A 120 -1.59 0.81 -10.98
N GLN A 121 -1.33 2.07 -11.32
CA GLN A 121 -0.14 2.39 -12.12
C GLN A 121 1.04 2.52 -11.17
#